data_AF-S2KYA5-F1
#
_entry.id   AF-S2KYA5-F1
#
_cell.length_a   1.000
_cell.length_b   1.000
_cell.length_c   1.000
_cell.angle_alpha   90.00
_cell.angle_beta   90.00
_cell.angle_gamma   90.00
#
_symmetry.space_group_name_H-M   'P 1'
#
loop_
_entity.id
_entity.type
_entity.pdbx_description
1 polymer ?
#
loop_
_entity_poly.entity_id
_entity_poly.type
_entity_poly.pdbx_seq_one_letter_code
_entity_poly.pdbx_strand_id
1 'polypeptide(L)' 'MTKSVSTSKKPRKQHTPEFSNEALKLAERIGVAAVRQAQSL' A
#
# COMPACT_ATOMS: atom_id res chain seq x y z
N MET A 1 -25.52 -10.21 -30.81
CA MET A 1 -24.22 -10.76 -30.38
C MET A 1 -23.31 -9.58 -30.04
N THR A 2 -23.22 -9.22 -28.76
CA THR A 2 -22.39 -8.11 -28.29
C THR A 2 -20.96 -8.61 -28.14
N LYS A 3 -20.01 -8.00 -28.83
CA LYS A 3 -18.59 -8.36 -28.72
C LYS A 3 -18.08 -7.96 -27.35
N SER A 4 -17.45 -8.88 -26.63
CA SER A 4 -16.75 -8.58 -25.38
C SER A 4 -15.57 -7.66 -25.68
N VAL A 5 -15.68 -6.40 -25.27
CA VAL A 5 -14.55 -5.47 -25.27
C VAL A 5 -13.57 -6.01 -24.24
N SER A 6 -12.47 -6.60 -24.71
CA SER A 6 -11.31 -6.88 -23.86
C SER A 6 -10.75 -5.55 -23.41
N THR A 7 -11.21 -5.06 -22.25
CA THR A 7 -10.52 -3.97 -21.57
C THR A 7 -9.18 -4.55 -21.16
N SER A 8 -8.15 -4.29 -21.95
CA SER A 8 -6.76 -4.49 -21.55
C SER A 8 -6.54 -3.63 -20.31
N LYS A 9 -6.89 -4.16 -19.14
CA LYS A 9 -6.48 -3.63 -17.85
C LYS A 9 -5.00 -3.94 -17.80
N LYS A 10 -4.18 -3.00 -18.27
CA LYS A 10 -2.76 -3.00 -17.93
C LYS A 10 -2.69 -3.34 -16.44
N PRO A 11 -1.93 -4.36 -16.02
CA PRO A 11 -1.79 -4.65 -14.60
C PRO A 11 -1.36 -3.35 -13.94
N ARG A 12 -2.26 -2.75 -13.14
CA ARG A 12 -1.92 -1.52 -12.42
C ARG A 12 -0.72 -1.88 -11.57
N LYS A 13 0.34 -1.07 -11.69
CA LYS A 13 1.67 -1.26 -11.08
C LYS A 13 1.56 -2.21 -9.89
N GLN A 14 1.85 -3.49 -10.14
CA GLN A 14 1.79 -4.51 -9.11
C GLN A 14 2.83 -4.08 -8.08
N HIS A 15 2.41 -3.95 -6.81
CA HIS A 15 3.32 -3.50 -5.77
C HIS A 15 4.54 -4.42 -5.80
N THR A 16 5.69 -3.82 -6.10
CA THR A 16 6.94 -4.56 -6.12
C THR A 16 7.27 -4.94 -4.68
N PRO A 17 7.92 -6.09 -4.45
CA PRO A 17 8.26 -6.54 -3.09
C PRO A 17 9.09 -5.51 -2.31
N GLU A 18 9.84 -4.64 -2.99
CA GLU A 18 10.58 -3.52 -2.40
C GLU A 18 9.65 -2.51 -1.73
N PHE A 19 8.51 -2.19 -2.36
CA PHE A 19 7.52 -1.29 -1.77
C PHE A 19 6.94 -1.88 -0.48
N SER A 20 6.70 -3.19 -0.44
CA SER A 20 6.19 -3.84 0.77
C SER A 20 7.15 -3.70 1.95
N ASN A 21 8.47 -3.82 1.71
CA ASN A 21 9.48 -3.62 2.74
C ASN A 21 9.57 -2.16 3.22
N GLU A 22 9.43 -1.20 2.31
CA GLU A 22 9.36 0.22 2.67
C GLU A 22 8.09 0.56 3.47
N ALA A 23 6.96 -0.01 3.08
CA ALA A 23 5.69 0.14 3.78
C ALA A 23 5.75 -0.44 5.21
N LEU A 24 6.41 -1.58 5.41
CA LEU A 24 6.63 -2.14 6.75
C LEU A 24 7.48 -1.23 7.62
N LYS A 25 8.61 -0.73 7.11
CA LYS A 25 9.46 0.26 7.81
C LYS A 25 8.68 1.52 8.19
N LEU A 26 7.78 1.96 7.32
CA LEU A 26 6.92 3.12 7.56
C LEU A 26 5.86 2.82 8.63
N ALA A 27 5.23 1.64 8.58
CA ALA A 27 4.26 1.19 9.58
C ALA A 27 4.88 1.07 10.98
N GLU A 28 6.11 0.56 11.08
CA GLU A 28 6.85 0.53 12.36
C GLU A 28 7.08 1.94 12.91
N ARG A 29 7.55 2.87 12.07
CA ARG A 29 7.77 4.27 12.46
C ARG A 29 6.47 4.97 12.87
N ILE A 30 5.38 4.72 12.15
CA ILE A 30 4.06 5.28 12.47
C ILE A 30 3.50 4.66 13.74
N GLY A 31 3.63 3.35 13.96
CA GLY A 31 3.22 2.69 15.20
C GLY A 31 3.93 3.29 16.41
N VAL A 32 5.24 3.52 16.32
CA VAL A 32 6.02 4.18 17.38
C VAL A 32 5.60 5.63 17.59
N ALA A 33 5.38 6.39 16.51
CA ALA A 33 4.93 7.77 16.61
C ALA A 33 3.50 7.89 17.19
N ALA A 34 2.61 6.95 16.84
CA ALA A 34 1.24 6.88 17.34
C ALA A 34 1.22 6.56 18.84
N VAL A 35 2.05 5.63 19.32
CA VAL A 35 2.20 5.36 20.76
C VAL A 35 2.71 6.60 21.50
N ARG A 36 3.71 7.32 20.96
CA ARG A 36 4.19 8.56 21.58
C ARG A 36 3.12 9.67 21.61
N GLN A 37 2.38 9.85 20.52
CA GLN A 37 1.30 10.86 20.46
C GLN A 37 0.14 10.49 21.39
N ALA A 38 -0.26 9.22 21.42
CA ALA A 38 -1.33 8.73 22.30
C ALA A 38 -0.93 8.76 23.79
N GLN A 39 0.36 8.59 24.10
CA GLN A 39 0.89 8.66 25.47
C GLN A 39 1.13 10.10 25.95
N SER A 40 1.08 11.08 25.04
CA SER A 40 1.22 12.52 25.34
C SER A 40 -0.12 13.24 25.51
N LEU A 41 -1.24 12.51 25.46
CA LEU A 41 -2.60 12.99 25.76
C LEU A 41 -3.04 12.45 27.12
#